data_AF-A0A8H6SRM7-F1
#
_entry.id   AF-A0A8H6SRM7-F1
#
_cell.length_a   1.000
_cell.length_b   1.000
_cell.length_c   1.000
_cell.angle_alpha   90.00
_cell.angle_beta   90.00
_cell.angle_gamma   90.00
#
_symmetry.space_group_name_H-M   'P 1'
#
loop_
_entity.id
_entity.type
_entity.pdbx_description
1 polymer ?
#
loop_
_entity_poly.entity_id
_entity_poly.type
_entity_poly.pdbx_seq_one_letter_code
_entity_poly.pdbx_strand_id
1 'polypeptide(L)'
;MSRQYDYLTRAKCAGRGHAGPRGLKDTEAGGLAVQCLACPDPGRNMPEGWKDAPPAEVYKHALMLALDANFRMKNCIRANELDDPSLGPGLGYFVFSDAYKEHLLKYVGKADASTCIAFQALLQQETKLTTGLRVSGVGGCVCARHGYVRPLGLGDLQKGERYANMDFIFMCAVDGSEVQRIVISYDIACQWQKRLRERVALI
;
A
#
# COMPACT_ATOMS: atom_id res chain seq x y z
N MET A 1 -20.01 13.85 12.13
CA MET A 1 -19.89 13.20 13.46
C MET A 1 -19.40 11.75 13.35
N SER A 2 -19.90 10.93 12.41
CA SER A 2 -19.44 9.52 12.25
C SER A 2 -17.93 9.39 11.96
N ARG A 3 -17.37 10.13 11.00
CA ARG A 3 -15.94 10.05 10.64
C ARG A 3 -14.98 10.31 11.82
N GLN A 4 -15.30 11.31 12.65
CA GLN A 4 -14.51 11.62 13.85
C GLN A 4 -14.64 10.51 14.89
N TYR A 5 -15.84 9.97 15.09
CA TYR A 5 -16.07 8.82 15.97
C TYR A 5 -15.28 7.58 15.50
N ASP A 6 -15.29 7.27 14.21
CA ASP A 6 -14.56 6.12 13.65
C ASP A 6 -13.04 6.30 13.75
N TYR A 7 -12.55 7.52 13.58
CA TYR A 7 -11.14 7.86 13.79
C TYR A 7 -10.73 7.66 15.25
N LEU A 8 -11.48 8.24 16.20
CA LEU A 8 -11.19 8.12 17.63
C LEU A 8 -11.35 6.68 18.13
N THR A 9 -12.30 5.92 17.59
CA THR A 9 -12.49 4.50 17.91
C THR A 9 -11.30 3.67 17.43
N ARG A 10 -10.81 3.88 16.22
CA ARG A 10 -9.58 3.21 15.73
C ARG A 10 -8.37 3.55 16.59
N ALA A 11 -8.19 4.83 16.92
CA ALA A 11 -7.15 5.30 17.84
C ALA A 11 -7.23 4.62 19.21
N LYS A 12 -8.43 4.52 19.79
CA LYS A 12 -8.67 3.81 21.06
C LYS A 12 -8.30 2.33 20.95
N CYS A 13 -8.78 1.63 19.91
CA CYS A 13 -8.48 0.21 19.68
C CYS A 13 -6.98 -0.05 19.47
N ALA A 14 -6.26 0.90 18.86
CA ALA A 14 -4.80 0.84 18.69
C ALA A 14 -4.02 1.23 19.97
N GLY A 15 -4.70 1.43 21.10
CA GLY A 15 -4.09 1.76 22.39
C GLY A 15 -3.53 3.18 22.48
N ARG A 16 -3.84 4.07 21.52
CA ARG A 16 -3.23 5.41 21.45
C ARG A 16 -3.68 6.36 22.55
N GLY A 17 -4.71 6.01 23.32
CA GLY A 17 -5.07 6.73 24.56
C GLY A 17 -4.03 6.58 25.68
N HIS A 18 -3.14 5.59 25.59
CA HIS A 18 -2.03 5.34 26.53
C HIS A 18 -0.66 5.63 25.90
N ALA A 19 -0.62 6.16 24.67
CA ALA A 19 0.62 6.62 24.06
C ALA A 19 1.19 7.79 24.89
N GLY A 20 2.50 8.03 24.76
CA GLY A 20 3.30 8.94 25.60
C GLY A 20 2.81 10.40 25.69
N PRO A 21 3.63 11.34 26.16
CA PRO A 21 3.16 12.67 26.57
C PRO A 21 2.43 13.49 25.48
N ARG A 22 2.58 13.16 24.17
CA ARG A 22 1.89 13.86 23.08
C ARG A 22 0.69 13.07 22.50
N GLY A 23 0.34 11.92 23.09
CA GLY A 23 -0.87 11.15 22.78
C GLY A 23 -0.95 10.73 21.30
N LEU A 24 -2.04 11.10 20.62
CA LEU A 24 -2.26 10.76 19.20
C LEU A 24 -1.17 11.28 18.26
N LYS A 25 -0.48 12.38 18.62
CA LYS A 25 0.58 12.96 17.79
C LYS A 25 1.82 12.07 17.71
N ASP A 26 1.99 11.15 18.66
CA ASP A 26 3.09 10.17 18.68
C ASP A 26 2.72 8.87 17.93
N THR A 27 1.59 8.85 17.22
CA THR A 27 1.21 7.66 16.43
C THR A 27 2.13 7.55 15.22
N GLU A 28 2.85 6.43 15.15
CA GLU A 28 3.69 6.09 14.01
C GLU A 28 2.87 5.90 12.73
N ALA A 29 3.57 6.02 11.59
CA ALA A 29 3.01 5.74 10.28
C ALA A 29 2.37 4.35 10.24
N GLY A 30 1.12 4.27 9.76
CA GLY A 30 0.36 3.02 9.71
C GLY A 30 -0.01 2.44 11.10
N GLY A 31 0.27 3.14 12.20
CA GLY A 31 0.08 2.65 13.57
C GLY A 31 -1.38 2.41 14.00
N LEU A 32 -2.36 2.86 13.21
CA LEU A 32 -3.79 2.61 13.37
C LEU A 32 -4.32 1.49 12.46
N ALA A 33 -3.47 0.88 11.63
CA ALA A 33 -3.84 -0.26 10.81
C ALA A 33 -3.84 -1.55 11.63
N VAL A 34 -4.83 -2.41 11.39
CA VAL A 34 -4.83 -3.76 11.97
C VAL A 34 -3.93 -4.63 11.12
N GLN A 35 -2.85 -5.11 11.72
CA GLN A 35 -1.91 -6.00 11.07
C GLN A 35 -2.42 -7.44 11.09
N CYS A 36 -2.00 -8.23 10.10
CA CYS A 36 -2.26 -9.66 10.08
C CYS A 36 -1.45 -10.37 11.17
N LEU A 37 -2.12 -10.95 12.16
CA LEU A 37 -1.48 -11.64 13.29
C LEU A 37 -0.73 -12.92 12.90
N ALA A 38 -1.01 -13.47 11.70
CA ALA A 38 -0.39 -14.69 11.19
C ALA A 38 0.66 -14.42 10.11
N CYS A 39 0.87 -13.16 9.70
CA CYS A 39 2.03 -12.80 8.88
C CYS A 39 3.30 -12.95 9.73
N PRO A 40 4.43 -13.40 9.16
CA PRO A 40 5.67 -13.51 9.92
C PRO A 40 6.13 -12.15 10.46
N ASP A 41 6.31 -12.07 11.77
CA ASP A 41 6.65 -10.86 12.54
C ASP A 41 7.70 -11.23 13.61
N PRO A 42 9.00 -11.00 13.33
CA PRO A 42 10.08 -11.34 14.25
C PRO A 42 9.89 -10.73 15.64
N GLY A 43 10.13 -11.52 16.69
CA GLY A 43 9.94 -11.09 18.07
C GLY A 43 8.48 -11.09 18.56
N ARG A 44 7.50 -11.38 17.69
CA ARG A 44 6.09 -11.49 18.10
C ARG A 44 5.51 -12.88 17.88
N ASN A 45 5.62 -13.44 16.68
CA ASN A 45 4.97 -14.71 16.32
C ASN A 45 5.89 -15.72 15.60
N MET A 46 7.20 -15.46 15.61
CA MET A 46 8.20 -16.34 15.01
C MET A 46 9.10 -16.95 16.08
N PRO A 47 9.56 -18.20 15.91
CA PRO A 47 10.46 -18.85 16.86
C PRO A 47 11.85 -18.16 16.87
N GLU A 48 12.58 -18.29 17.97
CA GLU A 48 14.00 -17.91 18.00
C GLU A 48 14.81 -18.75 17.00
N GLY A 49 15.90 -18.18 16.45
CA GLY A 49 16.72 -18.86 15.45
C GLY A 49 16.03 -19.07 14.09
N TRP A 50 14.88 -18.45 13.83
CA TRP A 50 14.16 -18.58 12.55
C TRP A 50 15.03 -18.20 11.32
N LYS A 51 16.03 -17.33 11.51
CA LYS A 51 16.98 -16.90 10.48
C LYS A 51 17.92 -18.02 10.02
N ASP A 52 18.13 -19.02 10.87
CA ASP A 52 19.03 -20.16 10.65
C ASP A 52 18.27 -21.39 10.14
N ALA A 53 17.00 -21.23 9.78
CA ALA A 53 16.19 -22.31 9.23
C ALA A 53 16.87 -22.93 7.99
N PRO A 54 16.85 -24.27 7.85
CA PRO A 54 17.40 -24.93 6.67
C PRO A 54 16.81 -24.36 5.38
N PRO A 55 17.56 -24.32 4.25
CA PRO A 55 17.07 -23.72 3.00
C PRO A 55 15.71 -24.25 2.53
N ALA A 56 15.43 -25.53 2.79
CA ALA A 56 14.17 -26.18 2.48
C ALA A 56 12.98 -25.66 3.31
N GLU A 57 13.21 -25.00 4.44
CA GLU A 57 12.18 -24.55 5.39
C GLU A 57 11.99 -23.03 5.43
N VAL A 58 12.90 -22.24 4.81
CA VAL A 58 12.83 -20.77 4.77
C VAL A 58 11.47 -20.24 4.28
N TYR A 59 10.76 -21.01 3.45
CA TYR A 59 9.42 -20.65 2.96
C TYR A 59 8.39 -20.50 4.09
N LYS A 60 8.55 -21.21 5.22
CA LYS A 60 7.66 -21.12 6.39
C LYS A 60 7.64 -19.70 6.97
N HIS A 61 8.76 -18.97 6.83
CA HIS A 61 8.98 -17.63 7.34
C HIS A 61 8.79 -16.53 6.29
N ALA A 62 8.33 -16.89 5.08
CA ALA A 62 8.17 -15.93 4.00
C ALA A 62 6.91 -15.08 4.17
N LEU A 63 7.04 -13.76 4.02
CA LEU A 63 5.89 -12.87 3.92
C LEU A 63 5.29 -12.97 2.52
N MET A 64 4.02 -13.36 2.43
CA MET A 64 3.32 -13.51 1.15
C MET A 64 2.38 -12.32 0.94
N LEU A 65 2.65 -11.54 -0.09
CA LEU A 65 1.92 -10.32 -0.44
C LEU A 65 1.26 -10.45 -1.79
N ALA A 66 0.08 -9.85 -1.95
CA ALA A 66 -0.58 -9.69 -3.22
C ALA A 66 -0.74 -8.20 -3.52
N LEU A 67 -0.37 -7.81 -4.73
CA LEU A 67 -0.55 -6.47 -5.29
C LEU A 67 -1.67 -6.53 -6.33
N ASP A 68 -2.59 -5.57 -6.24
CA ASP A 68 -3.71 -5.44 -7.18
C ASP A 68 -4.29 -4.02 -7.13
N ALA A 69 -5.04 -3.63 -8.16
CA ALA A 69 -5.71 -2.35 -8.27
C ALA A 69 -7.23 -2.50 -8.37
N ASN A 70 -7.94 -1.75 -7.52
CA ASN A 70 -9.39 -1.66 -7.57
C ASN A 70 -9.82 -0.41 -8.35
N PHE A 71 -10.26 -0.60 -9.59
CA PHE A 71 -10.76 0.48 -10.46
C PHE A 71 -12.24 0.84 -10.23
N ARG A 72 -12.93 0.18 -9.30
CA ARG A 72 -14.34 0.50 -8.96
C ARG A 72 -14.43 1.61 -7.92
N MET A 73 -13.42 1.76 -7.06
CA MET A 73 -13.34 2.82 -6.06
C MET A 73 -12.87 4.13 -6.69
N LYS A 74 -13.82 4.83 -7.35
CA LYS A 74 -13.56 6.09 -8.06
C LYS A 74 -14.03 7.29 -7.24
N ASN A 75 -13.27 8.38 -7.32
CA ASN A 75 -13.67 9.67 -6.77
C ASN A 75 -13.79 10.70 -7.91
N CYS A 76 -14.99 11.24 -8.13
CA CYS A 76 -15.27 12.23 -9.15
C CYS A 76 -15.04 13.65 -8.63
N ILE A 77 -14.50 14.53 -9.48
CA ILE A 77 -14.39 15.96 -9.18
C ILE A 77 -15.80 16.55 -9.14
N ARG A 78 -16.09 17.37 -8.12
CA ARG A 78 -17.39 18.05 -7.96
C ARG A 78 -17.17 19.55 -7.91
N ALA A 79 -18.04 20.32 -8.57
CA ALA A 79 -17.93 21.78 -8.63
C ALA A 79 -18.09 22.47 -7.25
N ASN A 80 -18.91 21.91 -6.37
CA ASN A 80 -19.23 22.48 -5.05
C ASN A 80 -18.63 21.64 -3.92
N GLU A 81 -17.40 21.16 -4.10
CA GLU A 81 -16.78 20.33 -3.07
C GLU A 81 -16.40 21.16 -1.85
N LEU A 82 -16.90 20.73 -0.68
CA LEU A 82 -16.48 21.28 0.60
C LEU A 82 -15.07 20.79 0.91
N ASP A 83 -14.23 21.68 1.43
CA ASP A 83 -12.90 21.30 1.91
C ASP A 83 -13.03 20.35 3.09
N ASP A 84 -12.85 19.04 2.82
CA ASP A 84 -13.01 17.97 3.80
C ASP A 84 -11.67 17.22 4.00
N PRO A 85 -10.84 17.65 4.97
CA PRO A 85 -9.53 17.06 5.16
C PRO A 85 -9.62 15.61 5.68
N SER A 86 -8.56 14.85 5.38
CA SER A 86 -8.36 13.51 5.93
C SER A 86 -8.10 13.57 7.43
N LEU A 87 -8.70 12.63 8.19
CA LEU A 87 -8.43 12.46 9.61
C LEU A 87 -7.29 11.44 9.78
N GLY A 88 -6.10 11.95 10.05
CA GLY A 88 -4.89 11.13 10.24
C GLY A 88 -4.34 10.54 8.94
N PRO A 89 -3.98 11.35 7.92
CA PRO A 89 -3.37 10.86 6.70
C PRO A 89 -2.09 10.08 7.02
N GLY A 90 -1.92 8.89 6.44
CA GLY A 90 -0.75 8.04 6.71
C GLY A 90 -0.74 7.34 8.07
N LEU A 91 -1.78 7.49 8.91
CA LEU A 91 -1.82 6.77 10.19
C LEU A 91 -2.43 5.36 10.09
N GLY A 92 -3.07 5.01 8.97
CA GLY A 92 -3.77 3.74 8.78
C GLY A 92 -3.29 2.97 7.56
N TYR A 93 -4.25 2.54 6.72
CA TYR A 93 -3.94 1.72 5.54
C TYR A 93 -3.46 2.54 4.34
N PHE A 94 -3.84 3.81 4.22
CA PHE A 94 -3.41 4.65 3.10
C PHE A 94 -2.04 5.26 3.34
N VAL A 95 -1.22 5.32 2.29
CA VAL A 95 0.07 6.02 2.28
C VAL A 95 -0.07 7.51 2.61
N PHE A 96 1.02 8.15 3.01
CA PHE A 96 1.06 9.59 3.25
C PHE A 96 0.76 10.36 1.98
N SER A 97 -0.33 11.13 1.98
CA SER A 97 -0.84 11.79 0.79
C SER A 97 0.19 12.72 0.15
N ASP A 98 0.96 13.47 0.94
CA ASP A 98 1.84 14.52 0.42
C ASP A 98 3.12 13.92 -0.18
N ALA A 99 3.85 13.10 0.59
CA ALA A 99 5.03 12.39 0.09
C ALA A 99 4.71 11.51 -1.13
N TYR A 100 3.54 10.87 -1.13
CA TYR A 100 3.08 10.07 -2.27
C TYR A 100 2.80 10.93 -3.50
N LYS A 101 2.10 12.06 -3.36
CA LYS A 101 1.87 13.00 -4.48
C LYS A 101 3.18 13.56 -5.01
N GLU A 102 4.10 13.97 -4.14
CA GLU A 102 5.43 14.45 -4.53
C GLU A 102 6.22 13.39 -5.31
N HIS A 103 6.15 12.13 -4.87
CA HIS A 103 6.73 11.02 -5.61
C HIS A 103 6.11 10.90 -7.01
N LEU A 104 4.78 10.87 -7.10
CA LEU A 104 4.06 10.70 -8.37
C LEU A 104 4.30 11.85 -9.37
N LEU A 105 4.53 13.07 -8.88
CA LEU A 105 4.85 14.23 -9.72
C LEU A 105 6.12 14.01 -10.55
N LYS A 106 7.10 13.26 -10.05
CA LYS A 106 8.36 12.91 -10.75
C LYS A 106 8.14 12.03 -12.00
N TYR A 107 6.95 11.45 -12.13
CA TYR A 107 6.58 10.51 -13.18
C TYR A 107 5.45 11.02 -14.08
N VAL A 108 5.05 12.29 -13.97
CA VAL A 108 4.07 12.88 -14.89
C VAL A 108 4.60 12.81 -16.32
N GLY A 109 3.78 12.32 -17.26
CA GLY A 109 4.13 12.19 -18.68
C GLY A 109 4.99 10.97 -19.04
N LYS A 110 5.51 10.20 -18.07
CA LYS A 110 6.26 8.97 -18.33
C LYS A 110 5.31 7.78 -18.50
N ALA A 111 5.25 7.20 -19.70
CA ALA A 111 4.48 5.98 -19.93
C ALA A 111 5.25 4.76 -19.41
N ASP A 112 4.54 3.84 -18.75
CA ASP A 112 5.10 2.53 -18.42
C ASP A 112 5.19 1.70 -19.71
N ALA A 113 6.40 1.27 -20.05
CA ALA A 113 6.61 0.44 -21.22
C ALA A 113 6.18 -1.01 -20.92
N SER A 114 5.04 -1.43 -21.47
CA SER A 114 4.61 -2.83 -21.45
C SER A 114 5.11 -3.55 -22.70
N THR A 115 5.69 -4.74 -22.53
CA THR A 115 6.06 -5.63 -23.65
C THR A 115 5.00 -6.69 -23.94
N CYS A 116 3.91 -6.72 -23.16
CA CYS A 116 2.84 -7.71 -23.30
C CYS A 116 1.62 -7.09 -24.00
N ILE A 117 1.32 -7.56 -25.21
CA ILE A 117 0.22 -7.04 -26.04
C ILE A 117 -1.14 -7.22 -25.35
N ALA A 118 -1.39 -8.40 -24.77
CA ALA A 118 -2.65 -8.67 -24.06
C ALA A 118 -2.85 -7.73 -22.87
N PHE A 119 -1.78 -7.44 -22.13
CA PHE A 119 -1.86 -6.52 -20.99
C PHE A 119 -1.99 -5.05 -21.43
N GLN A 120 -1.32 -4.65 -22.52
CA GLN A 120 -1.51 -3.30 -23.08
C GLN A 120 -2.98 -3.02 -23.43
N ALA A 121 -3.69 -4.02 -23.97
CA ALA A 121 -5.11 -3.88 -24.29
C ALA A 121 -5.96 -3.67 -23.02
N LEU A 122 -5.68 -4.40 -21.94
CA LEU A 122 -6.36 -4.25 -20.64
C LEU A 122 -6.08 -2.87 -20.01
N LEU A 123 -4.80 -2.45 -19.95
CA LEU A 123 -4.41 -1.12 -19.46
C LEU A 123 -5.10 0.01 -20.22
N GLN A 124 -5.18 -0.10 -21.55
CA GLN A 124 -5.90 0.88 -22.37
C GLN A 124 -7.40 0.90 -22.07
N GLN A 125 -8.00 -0.23 -21.73
CA GLN A 125 -9.42 -0.29 -21.37
C GLN A 125 -9.67 0.36 -20.00
N GLU A 126 -8.81 0.12 -19.03
CA GLU A 126 -8.93 0.66 -17.66
C GLU A 126 -8.64 2.16 -17.58
N THR A 127 -7.75 2.67 -18.44
CA THR A 127 -7.39 4.10 -18.48
C THR A 127 -8.31 4.98 -19.33
N LYS A 128 -9.24 4.40 -20.12
CA LYS A 128 -10.13 5.16 -21.03
C LYS A 128 -11.18 6.04 -20.32
N LEU A 129 -11.48 5.79 -19.04
CA LEU A 129 -12.55 6.46 -18.30
C LEU A 129 -12.03 7.26 -17.08
N THR A 130 -10.97 8.04 -17.26
CA THR A 130 -10.39 8.85 -16.17
C THR A 130 -10.76 10.33 -16.20
N THR A 131 -11.38 10.82 -17.28
CA THR A 131 -11.78 12.24 -17.40
C THR A 131 -12.84 12.59 -16.36
N GLY A 132 -12.63 13.68 -15.61
CA GLY A 132 -13.53 14.11 -14.53
C GLY A 132 -13.34 13.37 -13.20
N LEU A 133 -12.35 12.47 -13.09
CA LEU A 133 -12.01 11.79 -11.86
C LEU A 133 -10.82 12.45 -11.16
N ARG A 134 -10.91 12.59 -9.83
CA ARG A 134 -9.78 12.89 -8.95
C ARG A 134 -8.97 11.63 -8.68
N VAL A 135 -9.68 10.52 -8.46
CA VAL A 135 -9.11 9.20 -8.21
C VAL A 135 -9.82 8.21 -9.14
N SER A 136 -9.05 7.52 -9.96
CA SER A 136 -9.51 6.51 -10.92
C SER A 136 -9.67 5.11 -10.34
N GLY A 137 -9.09 4.88 -9.16
CA GLY A 137 -9.06 3.59 -8.47
C GLY A 137 -8.12 3.65 -7.26
N VAL A 138 -7.97 2.52 -6.57
CA VAL A 138 -7.05 2.36 -5.44
C VAL A 138 -6.14 1.17 -5.68
N GLY A 139 -4.83 1.39 -5.67
CA GLY A 139 -3.83 0.33 -5.65
C GLY A 139 -3.67 -0.20 -4.23
N GLY A 140 -3.41 -1.50 -4.09
CA GLY A 140 -3.34 -2.16 -2.80
C GLY A 140 -2.27 -3.22 -2.68
N CYS A 141 -1.73 -3.36 -1.48
CA CYS A 141 -0.85 -4.43 -1.03
C CYS A 141 -1.49 -5.13 0.17
N VAL A 142 -1.83 -6.41 -0.02
CA VAL A 142 -2.50 -7.23 1.00
C VAL A 142 -1.68 -8.45 1.35
N CYS A 143 -1.87 -9.00 2.54
CA CYS A 143 -1.44 -10.35 2.89
C CYS A 143 -2.17 -11.34 1.98
N ALA A 144 -1.42 -12.04 1.12
CA ALA A 144 -2.00 -13.01 0.19
C ALA A 144 -2.61 -14.23 0.90
N ARG A 145 -2.14 -14.56 2.11
CA ARG A 145 -2.62 -15.73 2.87
C ARG A 145 -3.93 -15.50 3.61
N HIS A 146 -4.13 -14.29 4.13
CA HIS A 146 -5.23 -14.01 5.07
C HIS A 146 -6.09 -12.81 4.65
N GLY A 147 -5.77 -12.13 3.54
CA GLY A 147 -6.59 -11.04 2.99
C GLY A 147 -6.53 -9.71 3.75
N TYR A 148 -5.59 -9.56 4.70
CA TYR A 148 -5.43 -8.31 5.45
C TYR A 148 -4.66 -7.28 4.64
N VAL A 149 -5.18 -6.05 4.58
CA VAL A 149 -4.46 -4.91 4.00
C VAL A 149 -3.22 -4.60 4.86
N ARG A 150 -2.07 -4.38 4.20
CA ARG A 150 -0.86 -3.97 4.92
C ARG A 150 -1.01 -2.53 5.45
N PRO A 151 -0.40 -2.19 6.60
CA PRO A 151 -0.24 -0.79 6.99
C PRO A 151 0.39 -0.01 5.85
N LEU A 152 -0.12 1.19 5.56
CA LEU A 152 0.31 2.00 4.40
C LEU A 152 0.25 1.27 3.04
N GLY A 153 -0.49 0.17 2.96
CA GLY A 153 -0.58 -0.67 1.77
C GLY A 153 -1.62 -0.23 0.77
N LEU A 154 -2.24 0.95 0.89
CA LEU A 154 -3.21 1.48 -0.08
C LEU A 154 -2.76 2.84 -0.61
N GLY A 155 -3.02 3.10 -1.88
CA GLY A 155 -2.77 4.40 -2.48
C GLY A 155 -3.73 4.73 -3.61
N ASP A 156 -4.14 5.99 -3.69
CA ASP A 156 -4.99 6.49 -4.76
C ASP A 156 -4.29 6.43 -6.12
N LEU A 157 -5.03 6.03 -7.15
CA LEU A 157 -4.59 5.99 -8.54
C LEU A 157 -5.13 7.19 -9.31
N GLN A 158 -4.25 8.00 -9.89
CA GLN A 158 -4.65 9.23 -10.59
C GLN A 158 -5.12 8.94 -12.02
N LYS A 159 -4.49 7.97 -12.69
CA LYS A 159 -4.82 7.59 -14.06
C LYS A 159 -4.53 6.11 -14.30
N GLY A 160 -5.37 5.26 -13.72
CA GLY A 160 -5.17 3.82 -13.70
C GLY A 160 -3.95 3.42 -12.87
N GLU A 161 -3.64 2.13 -12.91
CA GLU A 161 -2.48 1.55 -12.26
C GLU A 161 -1.21 1.87 -13.04
N ARG A 162 -0.17 2.32 -12.31
CA ARG A 162 1.16 2.63 -12.87
C ARG A 162 2.23 2.09 -11.95
N TYR A 163 3.43 1.86 -12.48
CA TYR A 163 4.56 1.38 -11.68
C TYR A 163 4.91 2.35 -10.55
N ALA A 164 4.90 3.66 -10.80
CA ALA A 164 5.14 4.65 -9.74
C ALA A 164 4.13 4.56 -8.57
N ASN A 165 2.87 4.21 -8.84
CA ASN A 165 1.87 3.99 -7.79
C ASN A 165 2.19 2.72 -7.00
N MET A 166 2.33 1.59 -7.70
CA MET A 166 2.49 0.28 -7.06
C MET A 166 3.85 0.10 -6.40
N ASP A 167 4.92 0.66 -6.94
CA ASP A 167 6.24 0.63 -6.33
C ASP A 167 6.22 1.35 -4.98
N PHE A 168 5.63 2.56 -4.92
CA PHE A 168 5.55 3.34 -3.68
C PHE A 168 4.69 2.63 -2.62
N ILE A 169 3.50 2.14 -3.01
CA ILE A 169 2.61 1.39 -2.12
C ILE A 169 3.30 0.13 -1.59
N PHE A 170 3.96 -0.62 -2.47
CA PHE A 170 4.70 -1.82 -2.09
C PHE A 170 5.81 -1.49 -1.09
N MET A 171 6.61 -0.46 -1.35
CA MET A 171 7.71 -0.06 -0.47
C MET A 171 7.22 0.36 0.91
N CYS A 172 6.15 1.16 0.99
CA CYS A 172 5.54 1.50 2.28
C CYS A 172 4.97 0.28 3.01
N ALA A 173 4.41 -0.70 2.29
CA ALA A 173 3.79 -1.88 2.88
C ALA A 173 4.78 -2.90 3.45
N VAL A 174 6.00 -2.93 2.91
CA VAL A 174 7.11 -3.79 3.35
C VAL A 174 8.09 -3.09 4.27
N ASP A 175 8.01 -1.77 4.40
CA ASP A 175 8.84 -1.01 5.32
C ASP A 175 8.70 -1.54 6.76
N GLY A 176 9.83 -1.64 7.46
CA GLY A 176 9.92 -2.26 8.78
C GLY A 176 9.77 -3.79 8.81
N SER A 177 9.59 -4.48 7.67
CA SER A 177 9.57 -5.95 7.65
C SER A 177 10.99 -6.52 7.71
N GLU A 178 11.26 -7.33 8.74
CA GLU A 178 12.58 -7.92 8.97
C GLU A 178 12.74 -9.34 8.38
N VAL A 179 11.76 -9.81 7.61
CA VAL A 179 11.78 -11.17 7.03
C VAL A 179 12.83 -11.30 5.93
N GLN A 180 13.44 -12.48 5.82
CA GLN A 180 14.46 -12.75 4.77
C GLN A 180 13.85 -12.95 3.37
N ARG A 181 12.55 -13.27 3.29
CA ARG A 181 11.89 -13.60 2.02
C ARG A 181 10.50 -12.99 1.95
N ILE A 182 10.28 -12.22 0.89
CA ILE A 182 8.97 -11.71 0.49
C ILE A 182 8.59 -12.37 -0.83
N VAL A 183 7.41 -12.99 -0.86
CA VAL A 183 6.82 -13.58 -2.07
C VAL A 183 5.69 -12.66 -2.51
N ILE A 184 5.74 -12.24 -3.77
CA ILE A 184 4.81 -11.25 -4.33
C ILE A 184 3.98 -11.94 -5.40
N SER A 185 2.66 -11.90 -5.24
CA SER A 185 1.68 -12.23 -6.26
C SER A 185 1.20 -10.93 -6.90
N TYR A 186 1.30 -10.83 -8.22
CA TYR A 186 0.86 -9.68 -8.99
C TYR A 186 0.56 -10.14 -10.42
N ASP A 187 -0.56 -9.71 -10.99
CA ASP A 187 -1.02 -10.12 -12.34
C ASP A 187 -0.02 -9.75 -13.45
N ILE A 188 0.79 -8.70 -13.22
CA ILE A 188 1.89 -8.30 -14.10
C ILE A 188 3.28 -8.43 -13.47
N ALA A 189 3.45 -9.32 -12.50
CA ALA A 189 4.73 -9.59 -11.85
C ALA A 189 5.87 -9.78 -12.87
N CYS A 190 5.60 -10.48 -13.97
CA CYS A 190 6.58 -10.79 -15.02
C CYS A 190 7.17 -9.55 -15.70
N GLN A 191 6.41 -8.45 -15.78
CA GLN A 191 6.85 -7.18 -16.35
C GLN A 191 7.37 -6.25 -15.26
N TRP A 192 6.61 -6.12 -14.17
CA TRP A 192 6.91 -5.24 -13.06
C TRP A 192 8.29 -5.51 -12.46
N GLN A 193 8.68 -6.79 -12.34
CA GLN A 193 9.97 -7.18 -11.75
C GLN A 193 11.20 -6.75 -12.55
N LYS A 194 11.09 -6.57 -13.88
CA LYS A 194 12.26 -6.46 -14.79
C LYS A 194 13.19 -5.29 -14.50
N ARG A 195 12.72 -4.28 -13.75
CA ARG A 195 13.52 -3.14 -13.26
C ARG A 195 13.13 -2.69 -11.86
N LEU A 196 12.51 -3.58 -11.09
CA LEU A 196 11.98 -3.21 -9.77
C LEU A 196 13.08 -2.64 -8.86
N ARG A 197 14.26 -3.26 -8.86
CA ARG A 197 15.41 -2.80 -8.05
C ARG A 197 15.86 -1.37 -8.40
N GLU A 198 15.88 -1.04 -9.68
CA GLU A 198 16.26 0.31 -10.15
C GLU A 198 15.22 1.35 -9.73
N ARG A 199 13.93 1.01 -9.83
CA ARG A 199 12.84 1.94 -9.48
C ARG A 199 12.73 2.15 -7.97
N VAL A 200 12.86 1.07 -7.20
CA VAL A 200 12.80 1.12 -5.73
C VAL A 200 13.95 1.92 -5.13
N ALA A 201 15.14 1.92 -5.75
CA ALA A 201 16.27 2.73 -5.29
C ALA A 201 16.05 4.26 -5.40
N LEU A 202 14.98 4.70 -6.09
CA LEU A 202 14.64 6.11 -6.31
C LEU A 202 13.47 6.60 -5.44
N ILE A 203 12.91 5.70 -4.61
CA ILE A 203 11.80 5.96 -3.68
C ILE A 203 12.39 6.36 -2.34
#